data_AF-A0A353V9Q0-F1
#
_entry.id   AF-A0A353V9Q0-F1
#
_cell.length_a   1.000
_cell.length_b   1.000
_cell.length_c   1.000
_cell.angle_alpha   90.00
_cell.angle_beta   90.00
_cell.angle_gamma   90.00
#
_symmetry.space_group_name_H-M   'P 1'
#
loop_
_entity.id
_entity.type
_entity.pdbx_description
1 polymer ?
#
loop_
_entity_poly.entity_id
_entity_poly.type
_entity_poly.pdbx_seq_one_letter_code
_entity_poly.pdbx_strand_id
1 'polypeptide(L)'
;MGARGRIRLEAFTNTGPINVVGVTPSLGQPTVAVLPAAPSLQIVSVAGVAAPATPSASFASPDITLPATTTNPVSVALVGANIPPGSVVTVRVQGQVDAVTTASATLAGTQAATSATASVTIPTDQPAVITATTSFTIVASSGGPVFVQGEAVERVRVTAGWGGASQVAYITKSGREIVVGPGR
;
A
#
# COMPACT_ATOMS: atom_id res chain seq x y z
N MET A 1 -5.15 -31.77 -38.47
CA MET A 1 -6.45 -31.30 -37.94
C MET A 1 -6.25 -30.92 -36.47
N GLY A 2 -6.86 -29.82 -36.01
CA GLY A 2 -6.43 -28.94 -34.91
C GLY A 2 -6.22 -29.56 -33.52
N ALA A 3 -5.34 -28.91 -32.73
CA ALA A 3 -5.02 -29.31 -31.36
C ALA A 3 -6.24 -29.26 -30.42
N ARG A 4 -6.27 -30.18 -29.44
CA ARG A 4 -7.35 -30.36 -28.46
C ARG A 4 -7.66 -29.05 -27.72
N GLY A 5 -8.91 -28.62 -27.81
CA GLY A 5 -9.42 -27.37 -27.27
C GLY A 5 -9.27 -27.30 -25.75
N ARG A 6 -8.86 -26.13 -25.25
CA ARG A 6 -8.92 -25.79 -23.84
C ARG A 6 -10.11 -24.85 -23.63
N ILE A 7 -10.98 -25.19 -22.69
CA ILE A 7 -12.05 -24.33 -22.21
C ILE A 7 -11.67 -23.88 -20.81
N ARG A 8 -11.46 -22.57 -20.61
CA ARG A 8 -11.22 -21.96 -19.31
C ARG A 8 -12.47 -21.20 -18.91
N LEU A 9 -13.01 -21.49 -17.73
CA LEU A 9 -14.19 -20.82 -17.19
C LEU A 9 -13.87 -20.28 -15.80
N GLU A 10 -14.05 -18.98 -15.61
CA GLU A 10 -13.77 -18.26 -14.37
C GLU A 10 -15.09 -17.63 -13.90
N ALA A 11 -15.63 -18.03 -12.75
CA ALA A 11 -16.86 -17.46 -12.21
C ALA A 11 -16.92 -17.56 -10.69
N PHE A 12 -17.32 -16.47 -10.01
CA PHE A 12 -17.56 -16.46 -8.56
C PHE A 12 -18.70 -17.36 -8.11
N THR A 13 -19.71 -17.50 -8.96
CA THR A 13 -20.84 -18.39 -8.76
C THR A 13 -21.23 -18.89 -10.14
N ASN A 14 -21.33 -20.21 -10.30
CA ASN A 14 -21.82 -20.83 -11.51
C ASN A 14 -23.03 -21.69 -11.16
N THR A 15 -24.20 -21.30 -11.67
CA THR A 15 -25.47 -22.03 -11.50
C THR A 15 -25.86 -22.82 -12.76
N GLY A 16 -25.07 -22.75 -13.82
CA GLY A 16 -25.31 -23.46 -15.06
C GLY A 16 -24.69 -24.87 -15.04
N PRO A 17 -25.35 -25.87 -15.66
CA PRO A 17 -24.75 -27.19 -15.80
C PRO A 17 -23.59 -27.14 -16.81
N ILE A 18 -22.39 -27.54 -16.38
CA ILE A 18 -21.26 -27.80 -17.29
C ILE A 18 -21.09 -29.30 -17.43
N ASN A 19 -21.36 -29.82 -18.63
CA ASN A 19 -21.09 -31.21 -18.95
C ASN A 19 -19.79 -31.30 -19.76
N VAL A 20 -18.74 -31.87 -19.16
CA VAL A 20 -17.49 -32.20 -19.84
C VAL A 20 -17.46 -33.71 -20.06
N VAL A 21 -17.39 -34.15 -21.32
CA VAL A 21 -17.41 -35.57 -21.69
C VAL A 21 -16.01 -36.01 -22.11
N GLY A 22 -15.51 -37.10 -21.51
CA GLY A 22 -14.27 -37.75 -21.93
C GLY A 22 -12.97 -37.15 -21.40
N VAL A 23 -13.03 -36.15 -20.51
CA VAL A 23 -11.87 -35.56 -19.82
C VAL A 23 -12.23 -35.16 -18.39
N THR A 24 -11.34 -35.41 -17.42
CA THR A 24 -11.48 -34.88 -16.05
C THR A 24 -11.07 -33.39 -16.05
N PRO A 25 -11.97 -32.46 -15.70
CA PRO A 25 -11.62 -31.05 -15.62
C PRO A 25 -10.67 -30.79 -14.44
N SER A 26 -9.74 -29.85 -14.61
CA SER A 26 -9.02 -29.26 -13.47
C SER A 26 -9.96 -28.26 -12.81
N LEU A 27 -10.28 -28.47 -11.54
CA LEU A 27 -11.16 -27.59 -10.77
C LEU A 27 -10.32 -26.73 -9.83
N GLY A 28 -10.51 -25.42 -9.91
CA GLY A 28 -9.99 -24.45 -8.95
C GLY A 28 -11.11 -23.50 -8.57
N GLN A 29 -11.42 -23.40 -7.28
CA GLN A 29 -12.44 -22.48 -6.81
C GLN A 29 -11.87 -21.06 -6.80
N PRO A 30 -12.49 -20.07 -7.45
CA PRO A 30 -12.11 -18.68 -7.23
C PRO A 30 -12.32 -18.36 -5.75
N THR A 31 -11.22 -18.18 -5.03
CA THR A 31 -11.24 -17.90 -3.60
C THR A 31 -11.60 -16.44 -3.41
N VAL A 32 -12.49 -16.15 -2.45
CA VAL A 32 -12.58 -14.81 -1.90
C VAL A 32 -11.25 -14.53 -1.21
N ALA A 33 -10.43 -13.68 -1.82
CA ALA A 33 -9.27 -13.13 -1.13
C ALA A 33 -9.80 -12.16 -0.06
N VAL A 34 -10.10 -12.71 1.11
CA VAL A 34 -10.10 -11.92 2.33
C VAL A 34 -8.65 -11.51 2.49
N LEU A 35 -8.34 -10.21 2.38
CA LEU A 35 -7.05 -9.73 2.86
C LEU A 35 -6.97 -10.13 4.34
N PRO A 36 -6.06 -11.03 4.75
CA PRO A 36 -6.05 -11.55 6.12
C PRO A 36 -5.90 -10.45 7.16
N ALA A 37 -5.30 -9.34 6.74
CA ALA A 37 -5.28 -8.05 7.42
C ALA A 37 -5.08 -6.94 6.38
N ALA A 38 -5.67 -5.77 6.60
CA ALA A 38 -5.43 -4.60 5.76
C ALA A 38 -3.94 -4.20 5.81
N PRO A 39 -3.34 -3.75 4.69
CA PRO A 39 -1.96 -3.29 4.71
C PRO A 39 -1.85 -1.96 5.43
N SER A 40 -0.73 -1.72 6.10
CA SER A 40 -0.45 -0.45 6.77
C SER A 40 0.96 0.02 6.45
N LEU A 41 1.14 1.34 6.44
CA LEU A 41 2.40 2.04 6.24
C LEU A 41 2.50 3.18 7.24
N GLN A 42 3.59 3.26 7.99
CA GLN A 42 3.78 4.28 9.01
C GLN A 42 5.17 4.90 8.93
N ILE A 43 5.23 6.22 9.10
CA ILE A 43 6.47 6.95 9.39
C ILE A 43 6.71 6.83 10.91
N VAL A 44 7.80 6.18 11.30
CA VAL A 44 8.09 5.90 12.73
C VAL A 44 9.11 6.85 13.33
N SER A 45 9.98 7.44 12.51
CA SER A 45 10.89 8.49 12.96
C SER A 45 11.39 9.37 11.82
N VAL A 46 11.78 10.60 12.16
CA VAL A 46 12.44 11.57 11.28
C VAL A 46 13.67 12.10 11.99
N ALA A 47 14.84 12.03 11.34
CA ALA A 47 16.14 12.35 11.96
C ALA A 47 16.41 11.59 13.28
N GLY A 48 15.83 10.39 13.44
CA GLY A 48 15.91 9.62 14.69
C GLY A 48 14.93 10.06 15.80
N VAL A 49 14.17 11.14 15.60
CA VAL A 49 13.10 11.55 16.52
C VAL A 49 11.83 10.74 16.21
N ALA A 50 11.28 10.06 17.21
CA ALA A 50 10.10 9.22 17.04
C ALA A 50 8.87 10.05 16.64
N ALA A 51 8.12 9.55 15.68
CA ALA A 51 6.82 10.11 15.33
C ALA A 51 5.77 9.71 16.39
N PRO A 52 4.79 10.58 16.70
CA PRO A 52 3.66 10.18 17.53
C PRO A 52 2.85 9.08 16.85
N ALA A 53 2.10 8.31 17.65
CA ALA A 53 1.25 7.23 17.13
C ALA A 53 0.18 7.75 16.16
N THR A 54 -0.25 9.00 16.33
CA THR A 54 -1.22 9.67 15.46
C THR A 54 -0.71 11.03 14.99
N PRO A 55 0.07 11.11 13.89
CA PRO A 55 0.51 12.38 13.34
C PRO A 55 -0.66 13.24 12.87
N SER A 56 -0.65 14.50 13.29
CA SER A 56 -1.64 15.53 12.94
C SER A 56 -1.45 16.10 11.54
N ALA A 57 -0.22 16.03 11.00
CA ALA A 57 0.13 16.57 9.69
C ALA A 57 -0.23 18.06 9.53
N SER A 58 -0.04 18.83 10.60
CA SER A 58 -0.36 20.26 10.67
C SER A 58 0.89 21.13 10.51
N PHE A 59 0.77 22.21 9.73
CA PHE A 59 1.79 23.27 9.69
C PHE A 59 1.79 24.13 10.95
N ALA A 60 0.68 24.19 11.69
CA ALA A 60 0.54 25.06 12.87
C ALA A 60 1.01 24.38 14.17
N SER A 61 0.91 23.05 14.25
CA SER A 61 1.30 22.26 15.41
C SER A 61 2.14 21.08 14.95
N PRO A 62 3.48 21.22 14.89
CA PRO A 62 4.37 20.16 14.44
C PRO A 62 4.27 18.90 15.29
N ASP A 63 4.23 17.74 14.65
CA ASP A 63 4.28 16.42 15.31
C ASP A 63 5.69 16.08 15.81
N ILE A 64 6.71 16.61 15.12
CA ILE A 64 8.12 16.41 15.39
C ILE A 64 8.82 17.77 15.25
N THR A 65 9.67 18.12 16.21
CA THR A 65 10.59 19.25 16.10
C THR A 65 12.00 18.71 15.88
N LEU A 66 12.64 19.11 14.78
CA LEU A 66 14.00 18.67 14.47
C LEU A 66 15.03 19.51 15.25
N PRO A 67 16.13 18.90 15.73
CA PRO A 67 17.26 19.65 16.27
C PRO A 67 17.80 20.64 15.23
N ALA A 68 18.21 21.84 15.66
CA ALA A 68 18.78 22.87 14.78
C ALA A 68 20.08 22.44 14.07
N THR A 69 20.74 21.38 14.56
CA THR A 69 21.93 20.77 13.96
C THR A 69 21.62 19.72 12.89
N THR A 70 20.33 19.45 12.62
CA THR A 70 19.92 18.48 11.60
C THR A 70 20.36 18.99 10.24
N THR A 71 21.10 18.16 9.51
CA THR A 71 21.59 18.49 8.15
C THR A 71 20.86 17.64 7.12
N ASN A 72 20.70 18.20 5.92
CA ASN A 72 20.16 17.47 4.78
C ASN A 72 21.24 16.58 4.14
N PRO A 73 20.89 15.39 3.62
CA PRO A 73 19.53 14.81 3.60
C PRO A 73 19.13 14.18 4.95
N VAL A 74 17.85 14.31 5.30
CA VAL A 74 17.29 13.77 6.55
C VAL A 74 16.77 12.35 6.36
N SER A 75 17.04 11.48 7.34
CA SER A 75 16.52 10.12 7.37
C SER A 75 15.06 10.08 7.83
N VAL A 76 14.21 9.37 7.08
CA VAL A 76 12.81 9.09 7.40
C VAL A 76 12.65 7.58 7.47
N ALA A 77 12.39 7.05 8.67
CA ALA A 77 12.20 5.63 8.90
C ALA A 77 10.74 5.23 8.70
N LEU A 78 10.54 4.13 7.98
CA LEU A 78 9.25 3.61 7.55
C LEU A 78 9.10 2.16 8.00
N VAL A 79 7.90 1.81 8.45
CA VAL A 79 7.49 0.42 8.67
C VAL A 79 6.19 0.14 7.92
N GLY A 80 6.04 -1.09 7.43
CA GLY A 80 4.81 -1.54 6.79
C GLY A 80 4.42 -2.94 7.24
N ALA A 81 3.12 -3.20 7.33
CA ALA A 81 2.57 -4.53 7.60
C ALA A 81 1.67 -4.97 6.44
N ASN A 82 1.73 -6.25 6.09
CA ASN A 82 1.04 -6.83 4.93
C ASN A 82 1.40 -6.15 3.60
N ILE A 83 2.63 -5.64 3.47
CA ILE A 83 3.16 -5.03 2.24
C ILE A 83 4.27 -5.94 1.71
N PRO A 84 4.25 -6.35 0.43
CA PRO A 84 5.30 -7.18 -0.13
C PRO A 84 6.67 -6.51 -0.05
N PRO A 85 7.74 -7.22 0.39
CA PRO A 85 9.11 -6.76 0.21
C PRO A 85 9.39 -6.45 -1.26
N GLY A 86 10.23 -5.45 -1.52
CA GLY A 86 10.47 -4.90 -2.86
C GLY A 86 9.50 -3.78 -3.27
N SER A 87 8.45 -3.52 -2.48
CA SER A 87 7.56 -2.37 -2.72
C SER A 87 8.31 -1.06 -2.52
N VAL A 88 8.23 -0.17 -3.51
CA VAL A 88 8.88 1.15 -3.46
C VAL A 88 7.93 2.17 -2.83
N VAL A 89 8.37 2.76 -1.72
CA VAL A 89 7.68 3.86 -1.05
C VAL A 89 8.22 5.18 -1.59
N THR A 90 7.33 6.08 -1.99
CA THR A 90 7.64 7.49 -2.27
C THR A 90 7.36 8.31 -1.03
N VAL A 91 8.39 8.96 -0.48
CA VAL A 91 8.28 9.96 0.59
C VAL A 91 8.21 11.33 -0.06
N ARG A 92 7.16 12.09 0.24
CA ARG A 92 6.91 13.44 -0.24
C ARG A 92 6.90 14.39 0.94
N VAL A 93 7.72 15.43 0.87
CA VAL A 93 7.82 16.49 1.88
C VAL A 93 7.31 17.77 1.26
N GLN A 94 6.36 18.40 1.92
CA GLN A 94 5.81 19.69 1.53
C GLN A 94 6.09 20.70 2.65
N GLY A 95 7.03 21.61 2.42
CA GLY A 95 7.22 22.78 3.27
C GLY A 95 6.01 23.71 3.18
N GLN A 96 5.86 24.60 4.16
CA GLN A 96 4.75 25.55 4.18
C GLN A 96 4.77 26.51 2.99
N VAL A 97 5.96 26.93 2.55
CA VAL A 97 6.14 27.85 1.40
C VAL A 97 7.10 27.33 0.34
N ASP A 98 7.83 26.23 0.61
CA ASP A 98 8.80 25.66 -0.32
C ASP A 98 8.18 24.75 -1.38
N ALA A 99 8.96 24.50 -2.44
CA ALA A 99 8.69 23.43 -3.37
C ALA A 99 8.69 22.06 -2.69
N VAL A 100 7.90 21.14 -3.25
CA VAL A 100 7.83 19.75 -2.78
C VAL A 100 9.13 19.02 -3.11
N THR A 101 9.68 18.32 -2.13
CA THR A 101 10.80 17.38 -2.33
C THR A 101 10.31 15.94 -2.19
N THR A 102 10.97 15.03 -2.90
CA THR A 102 10.61 13.61 -2.88
C THR A 102 11.84 12.72 -2.81
N ALA A 103 11.71 11.60 -2.11
CA ALA A 103 12.68 10.51 -2.12
C ALA A 103 11.96 9.17 -2.21
N SER A 104 12.68 8.13 -2.63
CA SER A 104 12.16 6.76 -2.67
C SER A 104 12.94 5.85 -1.74
N ALA A 105 12.26 4.88 -1.13
CA ALA A 105 12.90 3.80 -0.39
C ALA A 105 12.22 2.46 -0.67
N THR A 106 12.99 1.38 -0.70
CA THR A 106 12.45 0.04 -0.98
C THR A 106 12.23 -0.70 0.34
N LEU A 107 11.01 -1.20 0.54
CA LEU A 107 10.65 -2.00 1.71
C LEU A 107 11.35 -3.37 1.66
N ALA A 108 12.02 -3.73 2.74
CA ALA A 108 12.69 -5.02 2.91
C ALA A 108 12.13 -5.78 4.13
N GLY A 109 12.39 -7.08 4.23
CA GLY A 109 11.93 -7.93 5.33
C GLY A 109 10.94 -9.00 4.86
N THR A 110 9.85 -9.17 5.59
CA THR A 110 8.79 -10.15 5.27
C THR A 110 7.49 -9.43 4.94
N GLN A 111 6.54 -10.09 4.28
CA GLN A 111 5.24 -9.47 4.00
C GLN A 111 4.52 -9.01 5.28
N ALA A 112 4.64 -9.75 6.37
CA ALA A 112 4.01 -9.39 7.65
C ALA A 112 4.66 -8.16 8.31
N ALA A 113 5.96 -7.96 8.11
CA ALA A 113 6.71 -6.85 8.67
C ALA A 113 7.83 -6.42 7.72
N THR A 114 7.65 -5.25 7.13
CA THR A 114 8.63 -4.60 6.25
C THR A 114 9.14 -3.30 6.86
N SER A 115 10.35 -2.90 6.50
CA SER A 115 10.93 -1.62 6.88
C SER A 115 11.74 -1.00 5.74
N ALA A 116 11.87 0.32 5.77
CA ALA A 116 12.70 1.09 4.85
C ALA A 116 13.18 2.39 5.50
N THR A 117 14.23 3.00 4.95
CA THR A 117 14.66 4.35 5.32
C THR A 117 14.86 5.17 4.05
N ALA A 118 14.17 6.30 3.95
CA ALA A 118 14.36 7.26 2.87
C ALA A 118 15.29 8.38 3.34
N SER A 119 16.15 8.86 2.45
CA SER A 119 16.95 10.07 2.67
C SER A 119 16.36 11.18 1.82
N VAL A 120 15.75 12.19 2.45
CA VAL A 120 14.99 13.26 1.78
C VAL A 120 15.39 14.64 2.30
N THR A 121 15.35 15.63 1.42
CA THR A 121 15.55 17.03 1.82
C THR A 121 14.30 17.53 2.54
N ILE A 122 14.47 18.01 3.78
CA ILE A 122 13.39 18.61 4.59
C ILE A 122 13.77 20.06 4.91
N PRO A 123 12.84 21.03 4.80
CA PRO A 123 13.05 22.38 5.30
C PRO A 123 13.33 22.36 6.81
N THR A 124 14.40 23.01 7.24
CA THR A 124 14.84 23.03 8.66
C THR A 124 14.47 24.31 9.39
N ASP A 125 13.99 25.31 8.66
CA ASP A 125 13.65 26.65 9.13
C ASP A 125 12.13 26.92 9.15
N GLN A 126 11.32 25.93 8.76
CA GLN A 126 9.87 26.04 8.71
C GLN A 126 9.17 24.68 8.88
N PRO A 127 7.88 24.68 9.27
CA PRO A 127 7.09 23.46 9.33
C PRO A 127 6.92 22.80 7.95
N ALA A 128 6.91 21.46 7.95
CA ALA A 128 6.69 20.66 6.76
C ALA A 128 5.77 19.48 7.06
N VAL A 129 4.96 19.09 6.07
CA VAL A 129 4.15 17.88 6.10
C VAL A 129 4.84 16.79 5.30
N ILE A 130 5.04 15.63 5.92
CA ILE A 130 5.65 14.46 5.30
C ILE A 130 4.58 13.42 5.06
N THR A 131 4.53 12.92 3.83
CA THR A 131 3.64 11.83 3.42
C THR A 131 4.46 10.71 2.80
N ALA A 132 4.08 9.47 3.05
CA ALA A 132 4.72 8.29 2.45
C ALA A 132 3.66 7.46 1.73
N THR A 133 3.90 7.11 0.47
CA THR A 133 2.93 6.36 -0.34
C THR A 133 3.61 5.19 -1.00
N THR A 134 2.97 4.03 -0.99
CA THR A 134 3.40 2.86 -1.78
C THR A 134 2.21 2.27 -2.53
N SER A 135 2.51 1.56 -3.61
CA SER A 135 1.49 0.82 -4.34
C SER A 135 2.03 -0.52 -4.82
N PHE A 136 1.22 -1.57 -4.67
CA PHE A 136 1.59 -2.93 -5.06
C PHE A 136 0.36 -3.70 -5.55
N THR A 137 0.61 -4.72 -6.37
CA THR A 137 -0.43 -5.66 -6.82
C THR A 137 -0.70 -6.67 -5.72
N ILE A 138 -1.96 -7.09 -5.55
CA ILE A 138 -2.31 -8.19 -4.66
C ILE A 138 -2.77 -9.38 -5.49
N VAL A 139 -2.24 -10.55 -5.15
CA VAL A 139 -2.73 -11.84 -5.63
C VAL A 139 -3.36 -12.58 -4.46
N ALA A 140 -4.46 -13.29 -4.71
CA ALA A 140 -5.04 -14.19 -3.73
C ALA A 140 -4.02 -15.28 -3.36
N SER A 141 -4.16 -15.86 -2.16
CA SER A 141 -3.35 -17.01 -1.73
C SER A 141 -3.46 -18.21 -2.68
N SER A 142 -4.56 -18.31 -3.42
CA SER A 142 -4.81 -19.30 -4.48
C SER A 142 -4.28 -18.89 -5.87
N GLY A 143 -3.60 -17.75 -5.99
CA GLY A 143 -3.04 -17.24 -7.25
C GLY A 143 -4.05 -16.53 -8.17
N GLY A 144 -5.30 -16.32 -7.73
CA GLY A 144 -6.35 -15.61 -8.46
C GLY A 144 -6.43 -14.09 -8.17
N PRO A 145 -7.26 -13.34 -8.92
CA PRO A 145 -7.48 -11.92 -8.64
C PRO A 145 -8.22 -11.71 -7.30
N VAL A 146 -7.87 -10.63 -6.59
CA VAL A 146 -8.59 -10.18 -5.39
C VAL A 146 -9.79 -9.34 -5.81
N PHE A 147 -10.91 -9.42 -5.10
CA PHE A 147 -12.10 -8.62 -5.41
C PHE A 147 -12.61 -7.86 -4.20
N VAL A 148 -13.03 -6.61 -4.40
CA VAL A 148 -13.62 -5.72 -3.40
C VAL A 148 -14.90 -5.14 -3.96
N GLN A 149 -16.00 -5.21 -3.21
CA GLN A 149 -17.33 -4.79 -3.65
C GLN A 149 -17.75 -5.39 -5.02
N GLY A 150 -17.36 -6.65 -5.27
CA GLY A 150 -17.68 -7.36 -6.52
C GLY A 150 -16.76 -7.04 -7.71
N GLU A 151 -15.74 -6.19 -7.53
CA GLU A 151 -14.83 -5.80 -8.60
C GLU A 151 -13.39 -6.26 -8.36
N ALA A 152 -12.70 -6.70 -9.42
CA ALA A 152 -11.30 -7.14 -9.32
C ALA A 152 -10.39 -5.97 -8.98
N VAL A 153 -9.63 -6.11 -7.90
CA VAL A 153 -8.55 -5.21 -7.49
C VAL A 153 -7.37 -5.42 -8.44
N GLU A 154 -6.88 -4.32 -8.99
CA GLU A 154 -5.67 -4.27 -9.80
C GLU A 154 -4.46 -3.89 -8.95
N ARG A 155 -4.63 -2.92 -8.05
CA ARG A 155 -3.54 -2.37 -7.24
C ARG A 155 -4.06 -1.88 -5.90
N VAL A 156 -3.22 -1.97 -4.87
CA VAL A 156 -3.47 -1.34 -3.58
C VAL A 156 -2.51 -0.20 -3.37
N ARG A 157 -3.05 0.93 -2.93
CA ARG A 157 -2.30 2.11 -2.52
C ARG A 157 -2.41 2.27 -1.01
N VAL A 158 -1.28 2.48 -0.36
CA VAL A 158 -1.21 2.73 1.08
C VAL A 158 -0.49 4.05 1.30
N THR A 159 -1.11 4.95 2.05
CA THR A 159 -0.60 6.30 2.33
C THR A 159 -0.47 6.52 3.83
N ALA A 160 0.69 7.00 4.27
CA ALA A 160 0.95 7.49 5.61
C ALA A 160 1.05 9.02 5.58
N GLY A 161 0.45 9.72 6.55
CA GLY A 161 0.68 11.15 6.74
C GLY A 161 -0.56 12.04 6.89
N TRP A 162 -1.78 11.51 7.08
CA TRP A 162 -2.97 12.29 7.41
C TRP A 162 -3.77 11.62 8.53
N GLY A 163 -3.93 12.28 9.69
CA GLY A 163 -4.88 11.85 10.74
C GLY A 163 -4.50 10.59 11.52
N GLY A 164 -3.23 10.22 11.54
CA GLY A 164 -2.71 9.13 12.37
C GLY A 164 -2.54 7.78 11.68
N ALA A 165 -3.65 7.14 11.30
CA ALA A 165 -3.62 5.81 10.69
C ALA A 165 -3.28 5.87 9.19
N SER A 166 -2.64 4.82 8.66
CA SER A 166 -2.44 4.69 7.21
C SER A 166 -3.79 4.61 6.51
N GLN A 167 -3.94 5.35 5.41
CA GLN A 167 -5.09 5.23 4.53
C GLN A 167 -4.82 4.16 3.47
N VAL A 168 -5.72 3.20 3.36
CA VAL A 168 -5.66 2.14 2.33
C VAL A 168 -6.70 2.43 1.27
N ALA A 169 -6.30 2.30 0.01
CA ALA A 169 -7.19 2.39 -1.13
C ALA A 169 -6.99 1.21 -2.08
N TYR A 170 -8.07 0.50 -2.40
CA TYR A 170 -8.10 -0.49 -3.46
C TYR A 170 -8.42 0.20 -4.79
N ILE A 171 -7.57 0.01 -5.78
CA ILE A 171 -7.78 0.48 -7.16
C ILE A 171 -8.22 -0.74 -7.96
N THR A 172 -9.44 -0.69 -8.47
CA THR A 172 -10.03 -1.78 -9.25
C THR A 172 -9.65 -1.67 -10.73
N LYS A 173 -9.90 -2.73 -11.51
CA LYS A 173 -9.60 -2.76 -12.96
C LYS A 173 -10.33 -1.69 -13.79
N SER A 174 -11.47 -1.17 -13.32
CA SER A 174 -12.12 -0.02 -13.96
C SER A 174 -11.47 1.32 -13.63
N GLY A 175 -10.45 1.34 -12.75
CA GLY A 175 -9.83 2.55 -12.22
C GLY A 175 -10.57 3.17 -11.03
N ARG A 176 -11.63 2.53 -10.52
CA ARG A 176 -12.36 3.00 -9.34
C ARG A 176 -11.51 2.83 -8.09
N GLU A 177 -11.49 3.88 -7.27
CA GLU A 177 -10.81 3.88 -5.97
C GLU A 177 -11.82 3.59 -4.85
N ILE A 178 -11.50 2.60 -4.01
CA ILE A 178 -12.27 2.22 -2.82
C ILE A 178 -11.39 2.42 -1.60
N VAL A 179 -11.62 3.52 -0.89
CA VAL A 179 -10.90 3.85 0.36
C VAL A 179 -11.46 3.02 1.51
N VAL A 180 -10.57 2.36 2.25
CA VAL A 180 -10.89 1.69 3.51
C VAL A 180 -10.54 2.65 4.64
N GLY A 181 -11.57 3.23 5.27
CA GLY A 181 -11.38 3.89 6.56
C GLY A 181 -11.25 2.86 7.69
N PRO A 182 -10.66 3.22 8.84
CA PRO A 182 -10.81 2.40 10.04
C PRO A 182 -12.31 2.19 10.27
N GLY A 183 -12.75 0.93 10.25
CA GLY A 183 -14.16 0.58 10.39
C GLY A 183 -14.76 1.23 11.64
N ARG A 184 -15.94 1.81 11.49
CA ARG A 184 -16.83 2.07 12.63
C ARG A 184 -17.45 0.77 13.10
#